data_AF-A0A078MAI4-F1
#
_entry.id   AF-A0A078MAI4-F1
#
_cell.length_a   1.000
_cell.length_b   1.000
_cell.length_c   1.000
_cell.angle_alpha   90.00
_cell.angle_beta   90.00
_cell.angle_gamma   90.00
#
_symmetry.space_group_name_H-M   'P 1'
#
loop_
_entity.id
_entity.type
_entity.pdbx_description
1 polymer ?
#
loop_
_entity_poly.entity_id
_entity_poly.type
_entity_poly.pdbx_seq_one_letter_code
_entity_poly.pdbx_strand_id
1 'polypeptide(L)'
;MFRVFLVLSLTGLLTACLDSGGGGGNSDNDTGSPAPATGLAALEEAGEIPRLDRSADLTGPDADQDSVRDDIAAYIDQHYQAEAQRNAARQAARAMAGVFTVDLDDQLAVKEVNRQIARADHCIYLVFEEGNEVKPAAQVSRELEAMATNTQARLTRYLEFNKALDGSIWTTPKGDTCE
;
A
#
# COMPACT_ATOMS: atom_id res chain seq x y z
N MET A 1 -55.46 1.27 -7.11
CA MET A 1 -55.43 1.58 -8.56
C MET A 1 -54.16 0.98 -9.13
N PHE A 2 -54.29 -0.08 -9.91
CA PHE A 2 -53.19 -0.79 -10.58
C PHE A 2 -52.68 0.03 -11.76
N ARG A 3 -51.35 0.13 -11.91
CA ARG A 3 -50.73 0.25 -13.24
C ARG A 3 -49.50 -0.66 -13.29
N VAL A 4 -49.63 -1.66 -14.16
CA VAL A 4 -48.67 -2.69 -14.55
C VAL A 4 -48.00 -2.24 -15.85
N PHE A 5 -46.82 -2.83 -16.11
CA PHE A 5 -46.01 -2.85 -17.35
C PHE A 5 -45.09 -1.63 -17.53
N LEU A 6 -43.82 -1.78 -17.90
CA LEU A 6 -43.26 -2.72 -18.87
C LEU A 6 -41.75 -2.91 -18.62
N VAL A 7 -41.29 -4.16 -18.55
CA VAL A 7 -39.87 -4.54 -18.66
C VAL A 7 -39.51 -4.56 -20.14
N LEU A 8 -38.41 -3.90 -20.53
CA LEU A 8 -37.78 -4.14 -21.82
C LEU A 8 -36.25 -4.20 -21.65
N SER A 9 -35.75 -5.42 -21.56
CA SER A 9 -34.33 -5.77 -21.63
C SER A 9 -33.81 -5.55 -23.05
N LEU A 10 -32.68 -4.85 -23.20
CA LEU A 10 -31.99 -4.74 -24.48
C LEU A 10 -30.50 -5.09 -24.30
N THR A 11 -30.19 -6.35 -24.63
CA THR A 11 -28.84 -6.92 -24.75
C THR A 11 -28.14 -6.39 -26.00
N GLY A 12 -26.85 -6.05 -25.92
CA GLY A 12 -26.04 -5.57 -27.04
C GLY A 12 -24.56 -5.97 -26.98
N LEU A 13 -24.25 -7.08 -27.66
CA LEU A 13 -23.07 -7.41 -28.49
C LEU A 13 -21.64 -7.26 -27.92
N LEU A 14 -21.04 -8.43 -27.59
CA LEU A 14 -19.59 -8.65 -27.56
C LEU A 14 -19.02 -8.61 -28.97
N THR A 15 -18.00 -7.79 -29.20
CA THR A 15 -17.23 -7.76 -30.45
C THR A 15 -15.84 -8.32 -30.16
N ALA A 16 -15.54 -9.50 -30.70
CA ALA A 16 -14.22 -10.12 -30.68
C ALA A 16 -13.45 -9.68 -31.92
N CYS A 17 -12.24 -9.14 -31.74
CA CYS A 17 -11.26 -9.04 -32.82
C CYS A 17 -10.23 -10.16 -32.61
N LEU A 18 -10.39 -11.26 -33.36
CA LEU A 18 -9.26 -12.10 -33.73
C LEU A 18 -8.76 -11.58 -35.08
N ASP A 19 -7.54 -11.06 -35.10
CA ASP A 19 -6.76 -10.96 -36.33
C ASP A 19 -5.49 -11.80 -36.19
N SER A 20 -5.09 -12.33 -37.32
CA SER A 20 -4.30 -13.51 -37.57
C SER A 20 -3.19 -13.07 -38.52
N GLY A 21 -1.92 -13.30 -38.17
CA GLY A 21 -0.86 -13.11 -39.16
C GLY A 21 0.53 -13.19 -38.57
N GLY A 22 1.21 -14.30 -38.85
CA GLY A 22 2.60 -14.54 -38.49
C GLY A 22 3.61 -13.77 -39.36
N GLY A 23 4.86 -13.83 -38.94
CA GLY A 23 6.00 -13.36 -39.73
C GLY A 23 7.26 -13.27 -38.87
N GLY A 24 8.05 -14.34 -38.86
CA GLY A 24 9.37 -14.35 -38.25
C GLY A 24 10.38 -13.52 -39.03
N GLY A 25 11.28 -12.87 -38.30
CA GLY A 25 12.44 -12.17 -38.83
C GLY A 25 13.43 -11.89 -37.71
N ASN A 26 14.45 -12.73 -37.59
CA ASN A 26 15.59 -12.51 -36.70
C ASN A 26 16.48 -11.43 -37.30
N SER A 27 16.76 -10.37 -36.56
CA SER A 27 17.85 -9.43 -36.83
C SER A 27 18.29 -8.84 -35.50
N ASP A 28 19.31 -9.48 -34.92
CA ASP A 28 20.16 -8.86 -33.92
C ASP A 28 20.87 -7.67 -34.56
N ASN A 29 20.65 -6.47 -34.00
CA ASN A 29 21.74 -5.53 -33.86
C ASN A 29 21.52 -4.66 -32.62
N ASP A 30 22.42 -4.90 -31.67
CA ASP A 30 22.67 -4.11 -30.47
C ASP A 30 22.90 -2.63 -30.83
N THR A 31 21.97 -1.79 -30.39
CA THR A 31 22.31 -0.46 -29.89
C THR A 31 21.52 -0.28 -28.62
N GLY A 32 22.22 -0.14 -27.49
CA GLY A 32 21.67 0.15 -26.18
C GLY A 32 20.66 1.28 -26.23
N SER A 33 19.39 0.91 -26.35
CA SER A 33 18.25 1.78 -26.16
C SER A 33 17.93 1.72 -24.68
N PRO A 34 17.98 2.83 -23.92
CA PRO A 34 17.46 2.81 -22.57
C PRO A 34 16.00 2.38 -22.65
N ALA A 35 15.66 1.25 -22.04
CA ALA A 35 14.28 0.92 -21.71
C ALA A 35 13.63 2.16 -21.05
N PRO A 36 12.34 2.46 -21.27
CA PRO A 36 11.78 3.75 -20.92
C PRO A 36 11.76 3.93 -19.40
N ALA A 37 12.82 4.53 -18.87
CA ALA A 37 12.90 5.12 -17.54
C ALA A 37 12.11 6.45 -17.47
N THR A 38 11.36 6.80 -18.52
CA THR A 38 10.79 8.13 -18.74
C THR A 38 9.40 8.33 -18.15
N GLY A 39 8.78 7.30 -17.54
CA GLY A 39 7.49 7.41 -16.86
C GLY A 39 7.64 7.75 -15.38
N LEU A 40 7.95 6.73 -14.56
CA LEU A 40 7.96 6.87 -13.10
C LEU A 40 8.99 7.86 -12.57
N ALA A 41 10.23 7.81 -13.06
CA ALA A 41 11.29 8.72 -12.60
C ALA A 41 10.97 10.19 -12.96
N ALA A 42 10.29 10.43 -14.08
CA ALA A 42 9.86 11.77 -14.45
C ALA A 42 8.73 12.28 -13.55
N LEU A 43 7.78 11.42 -13.17
CA LEU A 43 6.72 11.76 -12.22
C LEU A 43 7.27 12.02 -10.81
N GLU A 44 8.29 11.27 -10.39
CA GLU A 44 8.99 11.49 -9.11
C GLU A 44 9.76 12.82 -9.11
N GLU A 45 10.51 13.11 -10.19
CA GLU A 45 11.26 14.38 -10.33
C GLU A 45 10.31 15.59 -10.42
N ALA A 46 9.15 15.42 -11.07
CA ALA A 46 8.10 16.43 -11.11
C ALA A 46 7.33 16.57 -9.78
N GLY A 47 7.54 15.66 -8.83
CA GLY A 47 6.81 15.62 -7.55
C GLY A 47 5.34 15.20 -7.67
N GLU A 48 4.93 14.61 -8.78
CA GLU A 48 3.56 14.10 -8.98
C GLU A 48 3.31 12.80 -8.20
N ILE A 49 4.36 12.02 -7.94
CA ILE A 49 4.32 10.82 -7.09
C ILE A 49 5.50 10.83 -6.11
N PRO A 50 5.37 10.18 -4.94
CA PRO A 50 6.48 10.07 -4.00
C PRO A 50 7.62 9.23 -4.57
N ARG A 51 8.84 9.68 -4.30
CA ARG A 51 10.05 8.91 -4.56
C ARG A 51 10.28 7.91 -3.43
N LEU A 52 9.97 6.65 -3.70
CA LEU A 52 10.10 5.58 -2.72
C LEU A 52 11.39 4.77 -2.91
N ASP A 53 11.93 4.27 -1.81
CA ASP A 53 13.03 3.31 -1.82
C ASP A 53 12.57 1.99 -2.45
N ARG A 54 13.34 1.49 -3.41
CA ARG A 54 13.10 0.22 -4.11
C ARG A 54 14.30 -0.71 -4.02
N SER A 55 15.13 -0.52 -3.01
CA SER A 55 16.28 -1.38 -2.74
C SER A 55 15.84 -2.82 -2.40
N ALA A 56 16.79 -3.75 -2.44
CA ALA A 56 16.54 -5.14 -2.10
C ALA A 56 16.41 -5.39 -0.58
N ASP A 57 16.74 -4.39 0.25
CA ASP A 57 16.59 -4.45 1.69
C ASP A 57 15.11 -4.39 2.06
N LEU A 58 14.61 -5.40 2.76
CA LEU A 58 13.21 -5.45 3.19
C LEU A 58 12.85 -4.28 4.10
N THR A 59 13.75 -3.89 5.00
CA THR A 59 13.54 -2.79 5.95
C THR A 59 13.78 -1.43 5.30
N GLY A 60 14.77 -1.35 4.41
CA GLY A 60 15.16 -0.13 3.74
C GLY A 60 15.82 0.89 4.68
N PRO A 61 16.14 2.10 4.19
CA PRO A 61 16.81 3.12 4.99
C PRO A 61 15.92 3.66 6.11
N ASP A 62 16.48 3.68 7.32
CA ASP A 62 15.93 4.29 8.55
C ASP A 62 17.12 4.92 9.29
N ALA A 63 17.46 6.16 8.92
CA ALA A 63 18.69 6.80 9.36
C ALA A 63 18.63 7.33 10.79
N ASP A 64 17.44 7.74 11.24
CA ASP A 64 17.20 8.27 12.59
C ASP A 64 16.78 7.18 13.60
N GLN A 65 16.65 5.93 13.14
CA GLN A 65 16.35 4.74 13.93
C GLN A 65 14.98 4.84 14.61
N ASP A 66 14.05 5.56 13.99
CA ASP A 66 12.69 5.69 14.48
C ASP A 66 11.78 4.55 13.97
N SER A 67 12.31 3.50 13.34
CA SER A 67 11.51 2.38 12.83
C SER A 67 10.47 2.79 11.77
N VAL A 68 10.62 3.96 11.16
CA VAL A 68 9.90 4.38 9.97
C VAL A 68 10.91 4.57 8.84
N ARG A 69 10.64 3.97 7.68
CA ARG A 69 11.51 4.11 6.52
C ARG A 69 11.56 5.58 6.07
N ASP A 70 12.75 6.10 5.81
CA ASP A 70 13.01 7.54 5.58
C ASP A 70 12.15 8.15 4.45
N ASP A 71 11.90 7.39 3.37
CA ASP A 71 11.07 7.81 2.24
C ASP A 71 9.58 7.95 2.60
N ILE A 72 9.07 7.06 3.47
CA ILE A 72 7.70 7.11 3.99
C ILE A 72 7.58 8.27 4.98
N ALA A 73 8.58 8.48 5.85
CA ALA A 73 8.63 9.62 6.75
C ALA A 73 8.55 10.95 5.97
N ALA A 74 9.36 11.07 4.90
CA ALA A 74 9.33 12.25 4.02
C ALA A 74 7.96 12.45 3.35
N TYR A 75 7.31 11.38 2.88
CA TYR A 75 5.95 11.46 2.34
C TYR A 75 4.95 12.00 3.38
N ILE A 76 4.98 11.45 4.59
CA ILE A 76 4.10 11.83 5.70
C ILE A 76 4.27 13.33 6.03
N ASP A 77 5.51 13.80 6.14
CA ASP A 77 5.81 15.21 6.48
C ASP A 77 5.34 16.17 5.40
N GLN A 78 5.41 15.76 4.13
CA GLN A 78 4.97 16.59 3.01
C GLN A 78 3.44 16.66 2.89
N HIS A 79 2.72 15.57 3.18
CA HIS A 79 1.29 15.44 2.88
C HIS A 79 0.37 15.74 4.06
N TYR A 80 0.85 15.64 5.31
CA TYR A 80 0.03 15.86 6.50
C TYR A 80 0.50 17.08 7.29
N GLN A 81 -0.34 18.11 7.32
CA GLN A 81 -0.04 19.38 7.99
C GLN A 81 -0.34 19.34 9.49
N ALA A 82 -1.35 18.59 9.91
CA ALA A 82 -1.68 18.42 11.31
C ALA A 82 -0.71 17.44 12.00
N GLU A 83 -0.23 17.80 13.18
CA GLU A 83 0.69 16.96 13.96
C GLU A 83 0.06 15.60 14.32
N ALA A 84 -1.21 15.60 14.73
CA ALA A 84 -1.95 14.38 15.04
C ALA A 84 -1.99 13.41 13.83
N GLN A 85 -2.16 13.93 12.61
CA GLN A 85 -2.16 13.13 11.39
C GLN A 85 -0.79 12.54 11.09
N ARG A 86 0.28 13.33 11.24
CA ARG A 86 1.65 12.83 11.07
C ARG A 86 1.96 11.73 12.09
N ASN A 87 1.58 11.92 13.36
CA ASN A 87 1.84 10.94 14.40
C ASN A 87 1.07 9.64 14.14
N ALA A 88 -0.21 9.70 13.78
CA ALA A 88 -1.00 8.53 13.41
C ALA A 88 -0.42 7.79 12.20
N ALA A 89 -0.02 8.51 11.15
CA ALA A 89 0.59 7.92 9.97
C ALA A 89 1.96 7.27 10.28
N ARG A 90 2.78 7.90 11.14
CA ARG A 90 4.07 7.33 11.61
C ARG A 90 3.86 6.10 12.47
N GLN A 91 2.84 6.09 13.32
CA GLN A 91 2.47 4.91 14.11
C GLN A 91 2.14 3.72 13.18
N ALA A 92 1.37 3.95 12.11
CA ALA A 92 1.05 2.92 11.13
C ALA A 92 2.28 2.46 10.34
N ALA A 93 3.13 3.39 9.89
CA ALA A 93 4.37 3.05 9.18
C ALA A 93 5.32 2.21 10.07
N ARG A 94 5.44 2.57 11.35
CA ARG A 94 6.22 1.83 12.37
C ARG A 94 5.65 0.44 12.62
N ALA A 95 4.34 0.32 12.77
CA ALA A 95 3.69 -0.98 12.94
C ALA A 95 3.91 -1.89 11.72
N MET A 96 3.84 -1.33 10.51
CA MET A 96 4.12 -2.04 9.27
C MET A 96 5.59 -2.49 9.15
N ALA A 97 6.56 -1.72 9.67
CA ALA A 97 7.95 -2.14 9.70
C ALA A 97 8.16 -3.47 10.48
N GLY A 98 7.31 -3.75 11.48
CA GLY A 98 7.30 -5.01 12.21
C GLY A 98 7.08 -6.24 11.32
N VAL A 99 6.33 -6.12 10.22
CA VAL A 99 6.09 -7.21 9.25
C VAL A 99 7.39 -7.74 8.66
N PHE A 100 8.35 -6.85 8.41
CA PHE A 100 9.60 -7.18 7.72
C PHE A 100 10.67 -7.75 8.65
N THR A 101 10.50 -7.62 9.96
CA THR A 101 11.50 -7.98 10.98
C THR A 101 11.08 -9.13 11.90
N VAL A 102 9.78 -9.41 12.01
CA VAL A 102 9.25 -10.45 12.90
C VAL A 102 9.66 -11.86 12.48
N ASP A 103 9.98 -12.73 13.44
CA ASP A 103 10.12 -14.16 13.17
C ASP A 103 8.74 -14.78 12.89
N LEU A 104 8.56 -15.35 11.70
CA LEU A 104 7.28 -15.93 11.28
C LEU A 104 6.94 -17.25 11.98
N ASP A 105 7.95 -17.92 12.54
CA ASP A 105 7.75 -19.16 13.31
C ASP A 105 7.32 -18.86 14.77
N ASP A 106 7.56 -17.63 15.25
CA ASP A 106 7.04 -17.15 16.54
C ASP A 106 5.63 -16.57 16.39
N GLN A 107 4.65 -17.45 16.58
CA GLN A 107 3.24 -17.10 16.51
C GLN A 107 2.79 -16.04 17.52
N LEU A 108 3.47 -15.89 18.66
CA LEU A 108 3.15 -14.83 19.61
C LEU A 108 3.66 -13.48 19.09
N ALA A 109 4.89 -13.45 18.56
CA ALA A 109 5.46 -12.25 17.96
C ALA A 109 4.67 -11.78 16.73
N VAL A 110 4.26 -12.70 15.85
CA VAL A 110 3.42 -12.40 14.68
C VAL A 110 2.09 -11.75 15.09
N LYS A 111 1.42 -12.32 16.10
CA LYS A 111 0.15 -11.76 16.62
C LYS A 111 0.33 -10.41 17.28
N GLU A 112 1.47 -10.19 17.94
CA GLU A 112 1.80 -8.91 18.54
C GLU A 112 1.99 -7.82 17.46
N VAL A 113 2.72 -8.11 16.38
CA VAL A 113 2.83 -7.18 15.24
C VAL A 113 1.45 -6.87 14.65
N ASN A 114 0.60 -7.88 14.44
CA ASN A 114 -0.76 -7.67 13.95
C ASN A 114 -1.61 -6.81 14.90
N ARG A 115 -1.43 -6.97 16.22
CA ARG A 115 -2.10 -6.14 17.22
C ARG A 115 -1.67 -4.69 17.13
N GLN A 116 -0.39 -4.42 16.85
CA GLN A 116 0.11 -3.05 16.66
C GLN A 116 -0.42 -2.44 15.37
N ILE A 117 -0.47 -3.19 14.27
CA ILE A 117 -1.10 -2.74 13.02
C ILE A 117 -2.57 -2.37 13.26
N ALA A 118 -3.34 -3.24 13.91
CA ALA A 118 -4.74 -2.96 14.21
C ALA A 118 -4.94 -1.71 15.08
N ARG A 119 -4.04 -1.45 16.05
CA ARG A 119 -4.09 -0.24 16.89
C ARG A 119 -3.73 1.02 16.10
N ALA A 120 -2.73 0.94 15.23
CA ALA A 120 -2.34 2.04 14.38
C ALA A 120 -3.43 2.39 13.36
N ASP A 121 -4.06 1.39 12.73
CA ASP A 121 -5.23 1.60 11.88
C ASP A 121 -6.37 2.23 12.66
N HIS A 122 -6.67 1.74 13.86
CA HIS A 122 -7.69 2.37 14.70
C HIS A 122 -7.35 3.84 15.02
N CYS A 123 -6.08 4.18 15.27
CA CYS A 123 -5.66 5.58 15.45
C CYS A 123 -5.84 6.42 14.18
N ILE A 124 -5.50 5.88 12.99
CA ILE A 124 -5.79 6.55 11.71
C ILE A 124 -7.28 6.87 11.60
N TYR A 125 -8.16 5.92 11.93
CA TYR A 125 -9.61 6.16 11.87
C TYR A 125 -10.06 7.24 12.86
N LEU A 126 -9.56 7.23 14.11
CA LEU A 126 -9.87 8.28 15.08
C LEU A 126 -9.44 9.67 14.58
N VAL A 127 -8.22 9.80 14.07
CA VAL A 127 -7.63 11.10 13.70
C VAL A 127 -8.17 11.62 12.36
N PHE A 128 -8.40 10.75 11.38
CA PHE A 128 -8.80 11.17 10.03
C PHE A 128 -10.32 11.16 9.80
N GLU A 129 -11.13 10.43 10.56
CA GLU A 129 -12.61 10.50 10.45
C GLU A 129 -13.22 11.66 11.23
N GLU A 130 -12.66 12.05 12.38
CA GLU A 130 -13.16 13.19 13.17
C GLU A 130 -12.83 14.56 12.52
N GLY A 131 -11.85 14.61 11.61
CA GLY A 131 -11.29 15.86 11.10
C GLY A 131 -12.01 16.51 9.92
N ASN A 132 -12.82 15.79 9.14
CA ASN A 132 -13.38 16.33 7.87
C ASN A 132 -12.29 16.78 6.88
N GLU A 133 -11.19 16.02 6.74
CA GLU A 133 -9.95 16.49 6.09
C GLU A 133 -9.45 15.61 4.94
N VAL A 134 -8.79 16.27 3.98
CA VAL A 134 -7.83 15.88 2.91
C VAL A 134 -8.01 14.52 2.23
N LYS A 135 -8.13 13.43 2.98
CA LYS A 135 -8.16 12.05 2.48
C LYS A 135 -8.88 11.12 3.47
N PRO A 136 -9.77 10.21 3.02
CA PRO A 136 -10.43 9.25 3.90
C PRO A 136 -9.43 8.36 4.66
N ALA A 137 -9.70 8.06 5.94
CA ALA A 137 -8.88 7.20 6.80
C ALA A 137 -8.48 5.89 6.12
N ALA A 138 -9.47 5.18 5.54
CA ALA A 138 -9.23 3.94 4.81
C ALA A 138 -8.26 4.10 3.63
N GLN A 139 -8.24 5.26 2.97
CA GLN A 139 -7.30 5.53 1.88
C GLN A 139 -5.89 5.78 2.43
N VAL A 140 -5.74 6.46 3.57
CA VAL A 140 -4.45 6.65 4.24
C VAL A 140 -3.82 5.31 4.62
N SER A 141 -4.56 4.41 5.28
CA SER A 141 -4.04 3.06 5.64
C SER A 141 -3.57 2.29 4.40
N ARG A 142 -4.37 2.26 3.33
CA ARG A 142 -4.00 1.56 2.09
C ARG A 142 -2.78 2.14 1.41
N GLU A 143 -2.62 3.46 1.40
CA GLU A 143 -1.47 4.11 0.79
C GLU A 143 -0.19 3.81 1.60
N LEU A 144 -0.24 3.90 2.93
CA LEU A 144 0.90 3.56 3.79
C LEU A 144 1.31 2.09 3.63
N GLU A 145 0.35 1.16 3.58
CA GLU A 145 0.63 -0.25 3.29
C GLU A 145 1.27 -0.44 1.90
N ALA A 146 0.73 0.22 0.87
CA ALA A 146 1.25 0.14 -0.49
C ALA A 146 2.67 0.71 -0.62
N MET A 147 2.96 1.81 0.09
CA MET A 147 4.31 2.38 0.14
C MET A 147 5.28 1.47 0.89
N ALA A 148 4.83 0.85 2.00
CA ALA A 148 5.64 -0.12 2.74
C ALA A 148 5.94 -1.37 1.90
N THR A 149 5.00 -1.85 1.09
CA THR A 149 5.09 -3.10 0.30
C THR A 149 5.45 -2.88 -1.18
N ASN A 150 6.03 -1.73 -1.52
CA ASN A 150 6.24 -1.23 -2.88
C ASN A 150 7.23 -2.02 -3.77
N THR A 151 7.80 -3.13 -3.29
CA THR A 151 8.67 -4.02 -4.07
C THR A 151 8.14 -5.45 -4.02
N GLN A 152 8.50 -6.28 -4.99
CA GLN A 152 8.09 -7.69 -5.00
C GLN A 152 8.48 -8.41 -3.72
N ALA A 153 9.72 -8.22 -3.24
CA ALA A 153 10.21 -8.87 -2.03
C ALA A 153 9.42 -8.44 -0.78
N ARG A 154 9.11 -7.14 -0.63
CA ARG A 154 8.33 -6.63 0.50
C ARG A 154 6.88 -7.12 0.44
N LEU A 155 6.25 -7.10 -0.74
CA LEU A 155 4.90 -7.64 -0.90
C LEU A 155 4.85 -9.14 -0.59
N THR A 156 5.80 -9.94 -1.09
CA THR A 156 5.89 -11.36 -0.75
C THR A 156 6.02 -11.57 0.75
N ARG A 157 6.89 -10.81 1.43
CA ARG A 157 7.07 -10.90 2.88
C ARG A 157 5.80 -10.55 3.66
N TYR A 158 5.03 -9.56 3.19
CA TYR A 158 3.73 -9.20 3.77
C TYR A 158 2.69 -10.32 3.58
N LEU A 159 2.67 -10.97 2.42
CA LEU A 159 1.79 -12.11 2.18
C LEU A 159 2.15 -13.32 3.06
N GLU A 160 3.44 -13.56 3.31
CA GLU A 160 3.90 -14.61 4.24
C GLU A 160 3.48 -14.30 5.68
N PHE A 161 3.59 -13.05 6.11
CA PHE A 161 3.07 -12.60 7.41
C PHE A 161 1.56 -12.81 7.53
N ASN A 162 0.79 -12.42 6.51
CA ASN A 162 -0.65 -12.67 6.47
C ASN A 162 -0.98 -14.16 6.49
N LYS A 163 -0.16 -14.99 5.83
CA LYS A 163 -0.32 -16.45 5.88
C LYS A 163 -0.01 -17.02 7.27
N ALA A 164 0.97 -16.48 7.98
CA ALA A 164 1.28 -16.87 9.35
C ALA A 164 0.14 -16.53 10.33
N LEU A 165 -0.69 -15.53 10.02
CA LEU A 165 -1.90 -15.17 10.75
C LEU A 165 -3.14 -15.99 10.39
N ASP A 166 -3.08 -16.85 9.37
CA ASP A 166 -4.22 -17.63 8.90
C ASP A 166 -4.88 -18.43 10.03
N GLY A 167 -6.21 -18.37 10.12
CA GLY A 167 -6.99 -18.97 11.20
C GLY A 167 -6.93 -18.25 12.56
N SER A 168 -6.18 -17.15 12.70
CA SER A 168 -6.19 -16.34 13.92
C SER A 168 -7.46 -15.48 14.03
N ILE A 169 -7.83 -15.16 15.28
CA ILE A 169 -8.88 -14.20 15.60
C ILE A 169 -8.29 -13.06 16.42
N TRP A 170 -8.79 -11.85 16.22
CA TRP A 170 -8.47 -10.69 17.04
C TRP A 170 -9.70 -9.79 17.16
N THR A 171 -9.69 -8.97 18.20
CA THR A 171 -10.75 -7.99 18.44
C THR A 171 -10.35 -6.64 17.89
N THR A 172 -11.31 -5.92 17.32
CA THR A 172 -11.13 -4.49 17.02
C THR A 172 -10.70 -3.75 18.29
N PRO A 173 -9.63 -2.92 18.23
CA PRO A 173 -9.24 -2.07 19.35
C PRO A 173 -10.37 -1.14 19.80
N LYS A 174 -10.30 -0.67 21.05
CA LYS A 174 -11.28 0.23 21.65
C LYS A 174 -10.57 1.32 22.44
N GLY A 175 -11.23 2.47 22.58
CA GLY A 175 -10.68 3.63 23.26
C GLY A 175 -9.59 4.30 22.43
N ASP A 176 -8.79 5.16 23.06
CA ASP A 176 -7.66 5.79 22.40
C ASP A 176 -6.54 4.77 22.14
N THR A 177 -6.10 4.69 20.88
CA THR A 177 -5.02 3.81 20.44
C THR A 177 -3.84 4.55 19.84
N CYS A 178 -3.91 5.88 19.78
CA CYS A 178 -2.80 6.72 19.36
C CYS A 178 -1.69 6.71 20.43
N GLU A 179 -0.44 6.87 19.98
CA GLU A 179 0.77 6.89 20.81
C GLU A 179 1.28 8.31 21.09
#